data_AF-A0A3D5A7L3-F1
#
_entry.id   AF-A0A3D5A7L3-F1
#
_cell.length_a   1.000
_cell.length_b   1.000
_cell.length_c   1.000
_cell.angle_alpha   90.00
_cell.angle_beta   90.00
_cell.angle_gamma   90.00
#
_symmetry.space_group_name_H-M   'P 1'
#
loop_
_entity.id
_entity.type
_entity.pdbx_description
1 polymer ?
#
loop_
_entity_poly.entity_id
_entity_poly.type
_entity_poly.pdbx_seq_one_letter_code
_entity_poly.pdbx_strand_id
1 'polypeptide(L)' 'SNEELINAKKVTTIAAVLLTVMLLILLGMGIYISVTKKFSALVAIPFALSPTTIINFKNLKKINQELKTRGIS' A
#
# COMPACT_ATOMS: atom_id res chain seq x y z
N SER A 1 14.54 -3.49 -19.00
CA SER A 1 15.74 -2.63 -18.83
C SER A 1 15.97 -2.35 -17.34
N ASN A 2 17.19 -1.99 -16.92
CA ASN A 2 17.43 -1.51 -15.55
C ASN A 2 16.60 -0.24 -15.23
N GLU A 3 16.36 0.61 -16.22
CA GLU A 3 15.53 1.81 -16.08
C GLU A 3 14.06 1.49 -15.83
N GLU A 4 13.52 0.48 -16.53
CA GLU A 4 12.16 -0.01 -16.29
C GLU A 4 12.01 -0.56 -14.87
N LEU A 5 13.02 -1.28 -14.37
CA LEU A 5 12.99 -1.85 -13.03
C LEU A 5 13.05 -0.77 -11.93
N ILE A 6 13.87 0.27 -12.14
CA ILE A 6 13.94 1.45 -11.25
C ILE A 6 12.61 2.22 -11.27
N ASN A 7 12.03 2.43 -12.45
CA ASN A 7 10.73 3.08 -12.57
C ASN A 7 9.62 2.25 -11.92
N ALA A 8 9.63 0.93 -12.09
CA ALA A 8 8.70 0.03 -11.41
C ALA A 8 8.84 0.14 -9.89
N LYS A 9 10.06 0.11 -9.33
CA LYS A 9 10.30 0.35 -7.89
C LYS A 9 9.65 1.65 -7.43
N LYS A 10 9.90 2.76 -8.13
CA LYS A 10 9.38 4.08 -7.77
C LYS A 10 7.86 4.11 -7.79
N VAL A 11 7.24 3.67 -8.88
CA VAL A 11 5.77 3.65 -9.05
C VAL A 11 5.12 2.74 -8.01
N THR A 12 5.62 1.51 -7.83
CA THR A 12 5.07 0.59 -6.83
C THR A 12 5.24 1.13 -5.41
N THR A 13 6.33 1.87 -5.12
CA THR A 13 6.55 2.48 -3.79
C THR A 13 5.52 3.57 -3.54
N ILE A 14 5.34 4.47 -4.51
CA ILE A 14 4.34 5.55 -4.42
C ILE A 14 2.95 4.95 -4.24
N ALA A 15 2.58 3.97 -5.07
CA ALA A 15 1.27 3.32 -4.99
C ALA A 15 1.05 2.61 -3.64
N ALA A 16 2.04 1.88 -3.13
CA ALA A 16 1.94 1.18 -1.85
C ALA A 16 1.79 2.15 -0.68
N VAL A 17 2.57 3.24 -0.67
CA VAL A 17 2.51 4.28 0.37
C VAL A 17 1.17 5.01 0.32
N LEU A 18 0.76 5.49 -0.85
CA LEU A 18 -0.52 6.20 -1.00
C LEU A 18 -1.71 5.34 -0.59
N LEU A 19 -1.76 4.08 -1.07
CA LEU A 19 -2.83 3.17 -0.70
C LEU A 19 -2.86 2.95 0.81
N THR A 20 -1.70 2.72 1.44
CA THR A 20 -1.63 2.52 2.89
C THR A 20 -2.09 3.76 3.67
N VAL A 21 -1.62 4.95 3.29
CA VAL A 21 -2.02 6.21 3.93
C VAL A 21 -3.53 6.44 3.79
N MET A 22 -4.09 6.24 2.59
CA MET A 22 -5.52 6.39 2.36
C MET A 22 -6.36 5.40 3.18
N LEU A 23 -5.93 4.14 3.29
CA LEU A 23 -6.61 3.15 4.12
C LEU A 23 -6.58 3.52 5.61
N LEU A 24 -5.48 4.10 6.11
CA LEU A 24 -5.40 4.58 7.50
C LEU A 24 -6.31 5.78 7.75
N ILE A 25 -6.36 6.75 6.83
CA ILE A 25 -7.29 7.88 6.92
C ILE A 25 -8.73 7.38 6.91
N LEU A 26 -9.06 6.46 6.00
CA LEU A 26 -10.39 5.89 5.89
C LEU A 26 -10.79 5.10 7.14
N LEU A 27 -9.86 4.34 7.73
CA LEU A 27 -10.08 3.63 8.98
C LEU A 27 -10.35 4.62 10.13
N GLY A 28 -9.53 5.66 10.26
CA GLY A 28 -9.70 6.69 11.29
C GLY A 28 -11.04 7.41 11.18
N MET A 29 -11.41 7.84 9.97
CA MET A 29 -12.72 8.44 9.69
C MET A 29 -13.86 7.47 9.95
N GLY A 30 -13.73 6.22 9.51
CA GLY A 30 -14.72 5.17 9.72
C GLY A 30 -14.97 4.91 11.20
N ILE A 31 -13.92 4.85 12.02
CA ILE A 31 -14.02 4.68 13.48
C ILE A 31 -14.71 5.89 14.09
N TYR A 32 -14.28 7.12 13.76
CA TYR A 32 -14.89 8.35 14.27
C TYR A 32 -16.40 8.40 13.98
N ILE A 33 -16.80 8.09 12.75
CA ILE A 33 -18.21 8.05 12.36
C ILE A 33 -18.94 6.92 13.10
N SER A 34 -18.32 5.74 13.22
CA SER A 34 -18.94 4.58 13.87
C SER A 34 -19.23 4.83 15.35
N VAL A 35 -18.34 5.54 16.04
CA VAL A 35 -18.48 5.91 17.46
C VAL A 35 -19.48 7.05 17.66
N THR A 36 -19.57 8.02 16.73
CA THR A 36 -20.40 9.23 16.90
C THR A 36 -21.79 9.14 16.27
N LYS A 37 -21.96 8.37 15.19
CA LYS A 37 -23.17 8.39 14.32
C LYS A 37 -23.76 7.00 14.01
N LYS A 38 -23.33 5.95 14.72
CA LYS A 38 -23.60 4.51 14.48
C LYS A 38 -22.68 3.90 13.42
N PHE A 39 -22.63 2.56 13.40
CA PHE A 39 -21.75 1.77 12.54
C PHE A 39 -21.71 2.29 11.10
N SER A 40 -20.49 2.49 10.60
CA SER A 40 -20.22 2.86 9.22
C SER A 40 -19.50 1.74 8.48
N ALA A 41 -20.03 1.35 7.33
CA ALA A 41 -19.38 0.39 6.44
C ALA A 41 -17.98 0.85 5.96
N LEU A 42 -17.66 2.16 6.10
CA LEU A 42 -16.33 2.70 5.82
C LEU A 42 -15.23 2.02 6.65
N VAL A 43 -15.53 1.52 7.85
CA VAL A 43 -14.59 0.74 8.68
C VAL A 43 -14.20 -0.58 8.02
N ALA A 44 -15.08 -1.21 7.24
CA ALA A 44 -14.80 -2.51 6.64
C ALA A 44 -13.84 -2.43 5.44
N ILE A 45 -13.82 -1.29 4.74
CA ILE A 45 -13.05 -1.09 3.50
C ILE A 45 -11.53 -1.28 3.70
N PRO A 46 -10.88 -0.70 4.73
CA PRO A 46 -9.48 -0.95 5.03
C PRO A 46 -9.13 -2.42 5.20
N PHE A 47 -10.01 -3.22 5.82
CA PHE A 47 -9.77 -4.65 6.01
C PHE A 47 -9.88 -5.41 4.69
N ALA A 48 -10.93 -5.11 3.91
CA ALA A 48 -11.15 -5.73 2.60
C ALA A 48 -9.99 -5.45 1.61
N LEU A 49 -9.38 -4.26 1.67
CA LEU A 49 -8.29 -3.85 0.78
C LEU A 49 -6.88 -4.08 1.36
N SER A 50 -6.76 -4.46 2.63
CA SER A 50 -5.46 -4.76 3.26
C SER A 50 -4.64 -5.86 2.55
N PRO A 51 -5.23 -6.90 1.91
CA PRO A 51 -4.42 -7.86 1.15
C PRO A 51 -3.67 -7.21 -0.02
N THR A 52 -4.26 -6.19 -0.65
CA THR A 52 -3.65 -5.47 -1.78
C THR A 52 -2.40 -4.72 -1.36
N THR A 53 -2.41 -4.05 -0.20
CA THR A 53 -1.20 -3.39 0.33
C THR A 53 -0.12 -4.41 0.64
N ILE A 54 -0.47 -5.56 1.22
CA ILE A 54 0.49 -6.66 1.49
C ILE A 54 1.14 -7.17 0.19
N ILE A 55 0.35 -7.38 -0.86
CA ILE A 55 0.87 -7.82 -2.17
C ILE A 55 1.81 -6.77 -2.76
N ASN A 56 1.46 -5.49 -2.69
CA ASN A 56 2.32 -4.40 -3.17
C ASN A 56 3.66 -4.35 -2.43
N PHE A 57 3.66 -4.51 -1.09
CA PHE A 57 4.91 -4.58 -0.32
C PHE A 57 5.74 -5.83 -0.64
N LYS A 58 5.12 -6.98 -0.90
CA LYS A 58 5.82 -8.18 -1.37
C LYS A 58 6.48 -7.95 -2.73
N ASN A 59 5.78 -7.28 -3.65
CA ASN A 59 6.33 -6.95 -4.97
C ASN A 59 7.51 -5.98 -4.85
N LEU A 60 7.42 -4.97 -3.98
CA LEU A 60 8.56 -4.09 -3.68
C LEU A 60 9.78 -4.84 -3.16
N LYS A 61 9.59 -5.80 -2.26
CA LYS A 61 10.68 -6.65 -1.77
C LYS A 61 11.33 -7.44 -2.91
N LYS A 62 10.53 -8.00 -3.83
CA LYS A 62 11.05 -8.71 -5.01
C LYS A 62 11.87 -7.80 -5.92
N ILE A 63 11.35 -6.60 -6.23
CA ILE A 63 12.05 -5.61 -7.05
C ILE A 63 13.38 -5.20 -6.41
N ASN A 64 13.39 -4.93 -5.10
CA ASN A 64 14.62 -4.58 -4.38
C ASN A 64 15.64 -5.73 -4.38
N GLN A 65 15.17 -6.98 -4.23
CA GLN A 65 16.05 -8.15 -4.30
C GLN A 65 16.66 -8.30 -5.69
N GLU A 66 15.87 -8.08 -6.75
CA GLU A 66 16.35 -8.12 -8.12
C GLU A 66 17.38 -7.02 -8.42
N LEU A 67 17.13 -5.79 -7.99
CA LEU A 67 18.09 -4.67 -8.10
C LEU A 67 19.41 -5.00 -7.36
N LYS A 68 19.32 -5.57 -6.16
CA LYS A 68 20.49 -5.99 -5.38
C LYS A 68 21.31 -7.07 -6.10
N THR A 69 20.66 -8.08 -6.68
CA THR A 69 21.33 -9.13 -7.48
C THR A 69 22.04 -8.56 -8.70
N ARG A 70 21.52 -7.45 -9.26
CA ARG A 70 22.12 -6.73 -10.39
C ARG A 70 23.22 -5.76 -9.99
N GLY A 71 23.54 -5.63 -8.70
CA GLY A 71 24.52 -4.67 -8.19
C GLY A 71 24.04 -3.21 -8.22
N ILE A 72 22.73 -2.99 -8.38
CA ILE A 72 22.11 -1.67 -8.44
C ILE A 72 21.47 -1.44 -7.06
N SER A 73 22.09 -0.60 -6.24
CA SER A 73 21.59 -0.28 -4.89
C SER A 73 20.51 0.80 -4.91
#